data_AF-A0A9P5QAD0-F1
#
_entry.id   AF-A0A9P5QAD0-F1
#
_cell.length_a   1.000
_cell.length_b   1.000
_cell.length_c   1.000
_cell.angle_alpha   90.00
_cell.angle_beta   90.00
_cell.angle_gamma   90.00
#
_symmetry.space_group_name_H-M   'P 1'
#
loop_
_entity.id
_entity.type
_entity.pdbx_description
1 polymer ?
#
loop_
_entity_poly.entity_id
_entity_poly.type
_entity_poly.pdbx_seq_one_letter_code
_entity_poly.pdbx_strand_id
1 'polypeptide(L)'
;MPLDLTESELLSLYLFADQWICEPATDWALQRIEGLGLGASRMLGLAITLGVRRWVEPALQQLFYIPMYSLSTSERDEIGSDAFAVISNAQLLLSDQRMSRAACPPPMANVGFGMKGCRYYGILHEKSRCARAWDHGWKEIGLRFIHPEEPVHLSQAMWYIRGHPFNGVSEECRIATIESLPPFFEIETQIYQRAVKRIGELIRMSPYSV
;
A
#
# COMPACT_ATOMS: atom_id res chain seq x y z
N MET A 1 -25.66 -29.12 20.17
CA MET A 1 -25.64 -28.86 18.71
C MET A 1 -25.09 -27.46 18.50
N PRO A 2 -24.13 -27.24 17.59
CA PRO A 2 -23.81 -25.88 17.15
C PRO A 2 -25.07 -25.26 16.51
N LEU A 3 -25.35 -24.00 16.84
CA LEU A 3 -26.38 -23.21 16.17
C LEU A 3 -25.77 -22.67 14.87
N ASP A 4 -26.32 -23.07 13.73
CA ASP A 4 -25.94 -22.54 12.42
C ASP A 4 -26.71 -21.24 12.17
N LEU A 5 -26.15 -20.12 12.64
CA LEU A 5 -26.71 -18.79 12.41
C LEU A 5 -26.16 -18.18 11.11
N THR A 6 -27.03 -17.50 10.38
CA THR A 6 -26.68 -16.70 9.20
C THR A 6 -25.91 -15.42 9.59
N GLU A 7 -25.22 -14.80 8.63
CA GLU A 7 -24.55 -13.51 8.84
C GLU A 7 -25.51 -12.45 9.40
N SER A 8 -26.73 -12.36 8.84
CA SER A 8 -27.74 -11.38 9.27
C SER A 8 -28.18 -11.60 10.73
N GLU A 9 -28.31 -12.86 11.16
CA GLU A 9 -28.66 -13.21 12.54
C GLU A 9 -27.52 -12.89 13.50
N LEU A 10 -26.27 -13.18 13.10
CA LEU A 10 -25.08 -12.85 13.90
C LEU A 10 -24.90 -11.33 14.04
N LEU A 11 -25.11 -10.57 12.97
CA LEU A 11 -25.08 -9.10 13.01
C LEU A 11 -26.17 -8.53 13.92
N SER A 12 -27.38 -9.09 13.86
CA SER A 12 -28.48 -8.68 14.73
C SER A 12 -28.16 -8.97 16.20
N LEU A 13 -27.58 -10.14 16.50
CA LEU A 13 -27.12 -10.50 17.83
C LEU A 13 -26.00 -9.57 18.32
N TYR A 14 -25.01 -9.27 17.47
CA TYR A 14 -23.93 -8.35 17.79
C TYR A 14 -24.48 -6.96 18.16
N LEU A 15 -25.34 -6.38 17.32
CA LEU A 15 -25.90 -5.05 17.54
C LEU A 15 -26.76 -5.00 18.82
N PHE A 16 -27.53 -6.06 19.08
CA PHE A 16 -28.28 -6.18 20.32
C PHE A 16 -27.33 -6.27 21.52
N ALA A 17 -26.33 -7.14 21.49
CA ALA A 17 -25.35 -7.30 22.57
C ALA A 17 -24.57 -6.00 22.86
N ASP A 18 -24.12 -5.30 21.82
CA ASP A 18 -23.42 -4.01 21.92
C ASP A 18 -24.31 -2.94 22.57
N GLN A 19 -25.57 -2.84 22.14
CA GLN A 19 -26.55 -1.91 22.73
C GLN A 19 -26.75 -2.13 24.24
N TRP A 20 -26.67 -3.38 24.70
CA TRP A 20 -26.83 -3.76 26.11
C TRP A 20 -25.51 -3.94 26.86
N ILE A 21 -24.37 -3.58 26.24
CA ILE A 21 -23.04 -3.67 26.87
C ILE A 21 -22.76 -5.11 27.36
N CYS A 22 -23.06 -6.10 26.52
CA CYS A 22 -22.83 -7.51 26.80
C CYS A 22 -21.59 -8.03 26.06
N GLU A 23 -20.39 -7.69 26.58
CA GLU A 23 -19.08 -8.05 25.99
C GLU A 23 -18.96 -9.51 25.55
N PRO A 24 -19.32 -10.52 26.38
CA PRO A 24 -19.15 -11.92 25.97
C PRO A 24 -20.03 -12.31 24.78
N ALA A 25 -21.22 -11.72 24.65
CA ALA A 25 -22.13 -11.98 23.53
C ALA A 25 -21.63 -11.27 22.27
N THR A 26 -21.12 -10.05 22.40
CA THR A 26 -20.48 -9.29 21.32
C THR A 26 -19.27 -10.04 20.77
N ASP A 27 -18.36 -10.48 21.63
CA ASP A 27 -17.17 -11.24 21.25
C ASP A 27 -17.52 -12.57 20.59
N TRP A 28 -18.49 -13.29 21.15
CA TRP A 28 -18.95 -14.55 20.57
C TRP A 28 -19.53 -14.34 19.17
N ALA A 29 -20.41 -13.35 18.99
CA ALA A 29 -20.99 -13.04 17.69
C ALA A 29 -19.90 -12.64 16.69
N LEU A 30 -18.93 -11.82 17.12
CA LEU A 30 -17.84 -11.36 16.28
C LEU A 30 -16.93 -12.50 15.82
N GLN A 31 -16.55 -13.42 16.72
CA GLN A 31 -15.79 -14.63 16.36
C GLN A 31 -16.53 -15.51 15.35
N ARG A 32 -17.87 -15.60 15.48
CA ARG A 32 -18.69 -16.35 14.52
C ARG A 32 -18.72 -15.68 13.16
N ILE A 33 -18.80 -14.35 13.11
CA ILE A 33 -18.73 -13.57 11.86
C ILE A 33 -17.35 -13.74 11.20
N GLU A 34 -16.25 -13.70 11.97
CA GLU A 34 -14.89 -13.94 11.47
C GLU A 34 -14.77 -15.34 10.83
N GLY A 35 -15.44 -16.34 11.43
CA GLY A 35 -15.50 -17.71 10.91
C GLY A 35 -16.25 -17.87 9.58
N LEU A 36 -17.00 -16.87 9.12
CA LEU A 36 -17.71 -16.93 7.84
C LEU A 36 -16.80 -16.73 6.62
N GLY A 37 -15.56 -16.25 6.82
CA GLY A 37 -14.62 -16.01 5.71
C GLY A 37 -15.05 -14.85 4.81
N LEU A 38 -15.37 -13.71 5.42
CA LEU A 38 -15.82 -12.51 4.71
C LEU A 38 -14.79 -12.02 3.68
N GLY A 39 -15.27 -11.57 2.52
CA GLY A 39 -14.45 -10.84 1.55
C GLY A 39 -13.98 -9.50 2.11
N ALA A 40 -12.87 -8.97 1.58
CA ALA A 40 -12.25 -7.75 2.10
C ALA A 40 -13.18 -6.52 2.06
N SER A 41 -13.99 -6.40 1.00
CA SER A 41 -15.00 -5.34 0.85
C SER A 41 -16.01 -5.35 2.00
N ARG A 42 -16.66 -6.51 2.21
CA ARG A 42 -17.61 -6.74 3.30
C ARG A 42 -16.98 -6.58 4.69
N MET A 43 -15.79 -7.13 4.88
CA MET A 43 -15.04 -7.04 6.14
C MET A 43 -14.78 -5.57 6.52
N LEU A 44 -14.34 -4.75 5.55
CA LEU A 44 -14.10 -3.32 5.77
C LEU A 44 -15.40 -2.56 6.09
N GLY A 45 -16.46 -2.80 5.33
CA GLY A 45 -17.76 -2.19 5.55
C GLY A 45 -18.33 -2.48 6.94
N LEU A 46 -18.26 -3.74 7.37
CA LEU A 46 -18.66 -4.15 8.71
C LEU A 46 -17.74 -3.57 9.78
N ALA A 47 -16.43 -3.50 9.54
CA ALA A 47 -15.49 -2.90 10.47
C ALA A 47 -15.85 -1.44 10.80
N ILE A 48 -16.19 -0.66 9.78
CA ILE A 48 -16.59 0.74 9.93
C ILE A 48 -17.96 0.86 10.61
N THR A 49 -18.92 0.03 10.18
CA THR A 49 -20.31 0.07 10.68
C THR A 49 -20.41 -0.35 12.14
N LEU A 50 -19.71 -1.42 12.51
CA LEU A 50 -19.75 -2.04 13.84
C LEU A 50 -18.72 -1.46 14.82
N GLY A 51 -17.70 -0.73 14.35
CA GLY A 51 -16.67 -0.21 15.24
C GLY A 51 -15.45 -1.12 15.43
N VAL A 52 -15.28 -2.15 14.59
CA VAL A 52 -14.29 -3.24 14.80
C VAL A 52 -12.94 -2.87 14.18
N ARG A 53 -12.10 -2.19 14.95
CA ARG A 53 -10.80 -1.64 14.48
C ARG A 53 -9.84 -2.69 13.94
N ARG A 54 -9.77 -3.86 14.58
CA ARG A 54 -8.84 -4.95 14.21
C ARG A 54 -9.06 -5.51 12.79
N TRP A 55 -10.21 -5.26 12.18
CA TRP A 55 -10.51 -5.70 10.81
C TRP A 55 -10.08 -4.71 9.72
N VAL A 56 -9.79 -3.47 10.09
CA VAL A 56 -9.52 -2.40 9.11
C VAL A 56 -8.25 -2.65 8.34
N GLU A 57 -7.15 -2.89 9.02
CA GLU A 57 -5.85 -3.07 8.37
C GLU A 57 -5.80 -4.35 7.51
N PRO A 58 -6.27 -5.52 7.97
CA PRO A 58 -6.32 -6.72 7.12
C PRO A 58 -7.21 -6.56 5.87
N ALA A 59 -8.37 -5.92 6.01
CA ALA A 59 -9.26 -5.68 4.88
C ALA A 59 -8.66 -4.67 3.90
N LEU A 60 -8.08 -3.59 4.42
CA LEU A 60 -7.43 -2.58 3.60
C LEU A 60 -6.19 -3.13 2.88
N GLN A 61 -5.39 -3.98 3.53
CA GLN A 61 -4.22 -4.59 2.90
C GLN A 61 -4.58 -5.35 1.62
N GLN A 62 -5.74 -6.02 1.60
CA GLN A 62 -6.23 -6.74 0.43
C GLN A 62 -6.79 -5.76 -0.62
N LEU A 63 -7.57 -4.76 -0.21
CA LEU A 63 -8.21 -3.81 -1.13
C LEU A 63 -7.23 -2.80 -1.74
N PHE A 64 -6.19 -2.40 -1.01
CA PHE A 64 -5.31 -1.29 -1.41
C PHE A 64 -4.60 -1.54 -2.73
N TYR A 65 -4.36 -2.80 -3.09
CA TYR A 65 -3.68 -3.18 -4.33
C TYR A 65 -4.64 -3.61 -5.45
N ILE A 66 -5.93 -3.72 -5.17
CA ILE A 66 -6.96 -3.99 -6.18
C ILE A 66 -7.47 -2.64 -6.71
N PRO A 67 -7.39 -2.36 -8.01
CA PRO A 67 -7.84 -1.08 -8.53
C PRO A 67 -9.32 -0.82 -8.18
N MET A 68 -9.63 0.29 -7.50
CA MET A 68 -11.01 0.52 -7.02
C MET A 68 -12.06 0.55 -8.14
N TYR A 69 -11.66 0.90 -9.37
CA TYR A 69 -12.55 0.88 -10.54
C TYR A 69 -12.92 -0.53 -11.01
N SER A 70 -12.19 -1.57 -10.61
CA SER A 70 -12.45 -2.96 -11.02
C SER A 70 -13.43 -3.68 -10.10
N LEU A 71 -13.73 -3.11 -8.92
CA LEU A 71 -14.71 -3.69 -7.99
C LEU A 71 -16.12 -3.65 -8.60
N SER A 72 -16.91 -4.69 -8.33
CA SER A 72 -18.33 -4.74 -8.68
C SER A 72 -19.14 -3.70 -7.90
N THR A 73 -20.36 -3.39 -8.36
CA THR A 73 -21.25 -2.46 -7.63
C THR A 73 -21.54 -2.96 -6.21
N SER A 74 -21.77 -4.26 -6.03
CA SER A 74 -22.01 -4.86 -4.71
C SER A 74 -20.83 -4.64 -3.75
N GLU A 75 -19.60 -4.88 -4.20
CA GLU A 75 -18.41 -4.66 -3.38
C GLU A 75 -18.21 -3.19 -3.02
N ARG A 76 -18.53 -2.26 -3.93
CA ARG A 76 -18.48 -0.82 -3.65
C ARG A 76 -19.51 -0.40 -2.61
N ASP A 77 -20.73 -0.93 -2.72
CA ASP A 77 -21.82 -0.68 -1.77
C ASP A 77 -21.47 -1.26 -0.39
N GLU A 78 -20.83 -2.43 -0.34
CA GLU A 78 -20.35 -3.04 0.90
C GLU A 78 -19.29 -2.20 1.61
N ILE A 79 -18.31 -1.64 0.88
CA ILE A 79 -17.24 -0.81 1.46
C ILE A 79 -17.80 0.51 2.03
N GLY A 80 -18.80 1.07 1.35
CA GLY A 80 -19.34 2.40 1.65
C GLY A 80 -18.57 3.53 0.94
N SER A 81 -19.28 4.62 0.65
CA SER A 81 -18.80 5.72 -0.19
C SER A 81 -17.58 6.45 0.37
N ASP A 82 -17.54 6.72 1.68
CA ASP A 82 -16.43 7.43 2.31
C ASP A 82 -15.14 6.61 2.30
N ALA A 83 -15.22 5.33 2.66
CA ALA A 83 -14.07 4.44 2.63
C ALA A 83 -13.58 4.20 1.19
N PHE A 84 -14.51 4.00 0.25
CA PHE A 84 -14.19 3.90 -1.17
C PHE A 84 -13.41 5.12 -1.66
N ALA A 85 -13.84 6.34 -1.28
CA ALA A 85 -13.16 7.58 -1.66
C ALA A 85 -11.75 7.67 -1.05
N VAL A 86 -11.57 7.27 0.22
CA VAL A 86 -10.25 7.25 0.88
C VAL A 86 -9.28 6.32 0.15
N ILE A 87 -9.71 5.10 -0.16
CA ILE A 87 -8.86 4.10 -0.83
C ILE A 87 -8.53 4.58 -2.25
N SER A 88 -9.55 5.04 -3.00
CA SER A 88 -9.37 5.53 -4.37
C SER A 88 -8.37 6.69 -4.43
N ASN A 89 -8.48 7.67 -3.54
CA ASN A 89 -7.55 8.80 -3.48
C ASN A 89 -6.13 8.36 -3.11
N ALA A 90 -5.99 7.38 -2.23
CA ALA A 90 -4.68 6.84 -1.87
C ALA A 90 -4.03 6.09 -3.06
N GLN A 91 -4.80 5.33 -3.83
CA GLN A 91 -4.34 4.67 -5.06
C GLN A 91 -3.94 5.67 -6.14
N LEU A 92 -4.72 6.74 -6.34
CA LEU A 92 -4.38 7.83 -7.26
C LEU A 92 -3.05 8.49 -6.86
N LEU A 93 -2.90 8.84 -5.58
CA LEU A 93 -1.65 9.40 -5.07
C LEU A 93 -0.46 8.45 -5.27
N LEU A 94 -0.65 7.15 -5.03
CA LEU A 94 0.39 6.14 -5.27
C LEU A 94 0.77 6.07 -6.75
N SER A 95 -0.21 6.13 -7.65
CA SER A 95 0.01 6.18 -9.11
C SER A 95 0.85 7.40 -9.51
N ASP A 96 0.51 8.59 -9.00
CA ASP A 96 1.26 9.82 -9.26
C ASP A 96 2.70 9.71 -8.74
N GLN A 97 2.88 9.13 -7.55
CA GLN A 97 4.22 8.92 -6.98
C GLN A 97 5.04 7.91 -7.79
N ARG A 98 4.42 6.86 -8.34
CA ARG A 98 5.09 5.91 -9.26
C ARG A 98 5.50 6.61 -10.55
N MET A 99 4.61 7.42 -11.14
CA MET A 99 4.91 8.19 -12.35
C MET A 99 6.06 9.17 -12.13
N SER A 100 6.03 9.93 -11.02
CA SER A 100 7.10 10.86 -10.68
C SER A 100 8.47 10.17 -10.53
N ARG A 101 8.50 8.99 -9.90
CA ARG A 101 9.73 8.20 -9.70
C ARG A 101 10.21 7.51 -10.97
N ALA A 102 9.29 7.11 -11.84
CA ALA A 102 9.63 6.58 -13.15
C ALA A 102 10.23 7.65 -14.06
N ALA A 103 9.70 8.88 -14.01
CA ALA A 103 10.14 9.98 -14.85
C ALA A 103 11.46 10.62 -14.38
N CYS A 104 11.73 10.64 -13.07
CA CYS A 104 12.89 11.30 -12.49
C CYS A 104 13.82 10.26 -11.82
N PRO A 105 14.95 9.90 -12.44
CA PRO A 105 15.95 9.06 -11.79
C PRO A 105 16.46 9.73 -10.52
N PRO A 106 16.70 8.96 -9.44
CA PRO A 106 17.34 9.50 -8.25
C PRO A 106 18.77 9.92 -8.61
N PRO A 107 19.28 10.99 -7.97
CA PRO A 107 20.64 11.43 -8.22
C PRO A 107 21.62 10.31 -7.86
N MET A 108 22.64 10.13 -8.70
CA MET A 108 23.70 9.17 -8.41
C MET A 108 24.44 9.52 -7.12
N ALA A 109 25.11 8.52 -6.55
CA ALA A 109 25.89 8.62 -5.31
C ALA A 109 26.66 9.94 -5.15
N ASN A 110 26.71 10.43 -3.91
CA ASN A 110 27.24 11.75 -3.57
C ASN A 110 26.56 12.89 -4.34
N VAL A 111 25.23 12.90 -4.44
CA VAL A 111 24.46 14.01 -5.02
C VAL A 111 24.95 14.38 -6.44
N GLY A 112 25.13 13.37 -7.28
CA GLY A 112 25.55 13.56 -8.66
C GLY A 112 27.05 13.72 -8.90
N PHE A 113 27.90 13.75 -7.85
CA PHE A 113 29.37 13.82 -7.99
C PHE A 113 30.04 12.46 -8.30
N GLY A 114 29.32 11.36 -8.10
CA GLY A 114 29.84 10.01 -8.23
C GLY A 114 30.75 9.59 -7.08
N MET A 115 31.16 8.33 -7.09
CA MET A 115 32.09 7.78 -6.10
C MET A 115 33.54 8.11 -6.46
N LYS A 116 34.42 8.25 -5.46
CA LYS A 116 35.85 8.57 -5.67
C LYS A 116 36.58 7.59 -6.59
N GLY A 117 36.17 6.32 -6.62
CA GLY A 117 36.72 5.31 -7.52
C GLY A 117 36.24 5.41 -8.97
N CYS A 118 35.23 6.22 -9.26
CA CYS A 118 34.74 6.42 -10.62
C CYS A 118 35.70 7.30 -11.41
N ARG A 119 36.06 6.89 -12.64
CA ARG A 119 36.88 7.69 -13.57
C ARG A 119 36.32 9.08 -13.89
N TYR A 120 35.04 9.31 -13.60
CA TYR A 120 34.35 10.57 -13.85
C TYR A 120 33.99 11.31 -12.56
N TYR A 121 34.62 11.00 -11.43
CA TYR A 121 34.38 11.66 -10.15
C TYR A 121 34.56 13.19 -10.25
N GLY A 122 33.66 13.94 -9.63
CA GLY A 122 33.74 15.39 -9.48
C GLY A 122 32.57 16.16 -10.09
N ILE A 123 32.75 17.48 -10.26
CA ILE A 123 31.69 18.42 -10.67
C ILE A 123 31.07 18.13 -12.05
N LEU A 124 31.73 17.33 -12.88
CA LEU A 124 31.26 16.98 -14.23
C LEU A 124 30.64 15.58 -14.31
N HIS A 125 30.48 14.90 -13.18
CA HIS A 125 30.00 13.51 -13.16
C HIS A 125 28.59 13.36 -13.74
N GLU A 126 27.67 14.28 -13.46
CA GLU A 126 26.31 14.28 -14.04
C GLU A 126 26.30 14.33 -15.58
N LYS A 127 27.33 14.94 -16.19
CA LYS A 127 27.48 15.00 -17.66
C LYS A 127 28.27 13.82 -18.22
N SER A 128 28.70 12.90 -17.36
CA SER A 128 29.55 11.77 -17.74
C SER A 128 28.78 10.64 -18.41
N ARG A 129 29.51 9.68 -18.97
CA ARG A 129 28.92 8.44 -19.50
C ARG A 129 28.31 7.56 -18.39
N CYS A 130 28.82 7.64 -17.16
CA CYS A 130 28.30 6.88 -16.03
C CYS A 130 26.88 7.35 -15.67
N ALA A 131 26.70 8.67 -15.52
CA ALA A 131 25.39 9.27 -15.26
C ALA A 131 24.38 9.02 -16.37
N ARG A 132 24.76 9.21 -17.64
CA ARG A 132 23.85 8.90 -18.76
C ARG A 132 23.44 7.43 -18.81
N ALA A 133 24.33 6.51 -18.44
CA ALA A 133 24.02 5.09 -18.38
C ALA A 133 23.04 4.76 -17.24
N TRP A 134 23.19 5.42 -16.09
CA TRP A 134 22.23 5.34 -14.98
C TRP A 134 20.85 5.81 -15.41
N ASP A 135 20.76 7.01 -15.99
CA ASP A 135 19.48 7.57 -16.46
C ASP A 135 18.82 6.68 -17.53
N HIS A 136 19.62 6.07 -18.40
CA HIS A 136 19.12 5.16 -19.42
C HIS A 136 18.55 3.88 -18.80
N GLY A 137 19.30 3.21 -17.92
CA GLY A 137 18.80 2.01 -17.22
C GLY A 137 17.59 2.32 -16.34
N TRP A 138 17.55 3.52 -15.75
CA TRP A 138 16.40 3.95 -14.96
C TRP A 138 15.12 4.08 -15.77
N LYS A 139 15.18 4.45 -17.06
CA LYS A 139 13.98 4.48 -17.91
C LYS A 139 13.33 3.11 -18.01
N GLU A 140 14.12 2.04 -18.13
CA GLU A 140 13.60 0.67 -18.19
C GLU A 140 12.95 0.25 -16.87
N ILE A 141 13.57 0.62 -15.74
CA ILE A 141 13.01 0.40 -14.40
C ILE A 141 11.72 1.19 -14.21
N GLY A 142 11.72 2.45 -14.63
CA GLY A 142 10.58 3.35 -14.54
C GLY A 142 9.35 2.79 -15.27
N LEU A 143 9.53 2.19 -16.44
CA LEU A 143 8.45 1.53 -17.18
C LEU A 143 7.78 0.40 -16.37
N ARG A 144 8.54 -0.30 -15.51
CA ARG A 144 7.97 -1.35 -14.64
C ARG A 144 7.20 -0.78 -13.46
N PHE A 145 7.53 0.42 -12.97
CA PHE A 145 6.74 1.07 -11.92
C PHE A 145 5.36 1.53 -12.41
N ILE A 146 5.24 1.85 -13.70
CA ILE A 146 4.00 2.36 -14.31
C ILE A 146 3.33 1.33 -15.23
N HIS A 147 3.69 0.05 -15.13
CA HIS A 147 3.06 -0.99 -15.94
C HIS A 147 1.55 -1.02 -15.66
N PRO A 148 0.67 -1.02 -16.68
CA PRO A 148 -0.77 -0.84 -16.49
C PRO A 148 -1.44 -2.02 -15.77
N GLU A 149 -0.93 -3.23 -15.93
CA GLU A 149 -1.53 -4.45 -15.39
C GLU A 149 -0.79 -5.01 -14.18
N GLU A 150 0.53 -4.78 -14.12
CA GLU A 150 1.43 -5.44 -13.17
C GLU A 150 2.57 -4.48 -12.76
N PRO A 151 2.23 -3.33 -12.15
CA PRO A 151 3.24 -2.39 -11.69
C PRO A 151 4.04 -3.01 -10.54
N VAL A 152 5.36 -2.86 -10.57
CA VAL A 152 6.21 -3.27 -9.44
C VAL A 152 5.88 -2.42 -8.21
N HIS A 153 5.57 -3.08 -7.10
CA HIS A 153 5.37 -2.40 -5.82
C HIS A 153 6.65 -1.67 -5.39
N LEU A 154 6.51 -0.47 -4.83
CA LEU A 154 7.68 0.30 -4.38
C LEU A 154 8.39 -0.41 -3.23
N SER A 155 7.66 -1.16 -2.40
CA SER A 155 8.23 -2.07 -1.40
C SER A 155 9.15 -3.16 -2.00
N GLN A 156 8.94 -3.56 -3.26
CA GLN A 156 9.74 -4.55 -3.99
C GLN A 156 10.76 -3.92 -4.95
N ALA A 157 10.69 -2.61 -5.18
CA ALA A 157 11.54 -1.90 -6.14
C ALA A 157 13.03 -2.12 -5.89
N MET A 158 13.45 -2.17 -4.62
CA MET A 158 14.86 -2.40 -4.27
C MET A 158 15.40 -3.75 -4.77
N TRP A 159 14.61 -4.80 -4.68
CA TRP A 159 15.00 -6.11 -5.19
C TRP A 159 15.10 -6.09 -6.72
N TYR A 160 14.13 -5.45 -7.38
CA TYR A 160 14.12 -5.29 -8.83
C TYR A 160 15.34 -4.50 -9.35
N ILE A 161 15.64 -3.36 -8.73
CA ILE A 161 16.77 -2.48 -9.09
C ILE A 161 18.11 -3.20 -8.91
N ARG A 162 18.28 -3.97 -7.83
CA ARG A 162 19.51 -4.72 -7.58
C ARG A 162 19.80 -5.78 -8.65
N GLY A 163 18.75 -6.39 -9.18
CA GLY A 163 18.85 -7.37 -10.27
C GLY A 163 19.00 -6.76 -11.66
N HIS A 164 18.78 -5.45 -11.82
CA HIS A 164 18.81 -4.80 -13.13
C HIS A 164 20.26 -4.47 -13.58
N PRO A 165 20.65 -4.83 -14.82
CA PRO A 165 21.99 -4.54 -15.33
C PRO A 165 22.14 -3.08 -15.78
N PHE A 166 22.91 -2.29 -15.05
CA PHE A 166 23.23 -0.90 -15.41
C PHE A 166 24.48 -0.81 -16.29
N ASN A 167 24.35 -1.19 -17.56
CA ASN A 167 25.47 -1.24 -18.50
C ASN A 167 26.12 0.14 -18.71
N GLY A 168 27.38 0.29 -18.26
CA GLY A 168 28.15 1.52 -18.39
C GLY A 168 28.19 2.40 -17.13
N VAL A 169 27.48 2.01 -16.07
CA VAL A 169 27.63 2.56 -14.72
C VAL A 169 28.80 1.86 -14.03
N SER A 170 29.66 2.61 -13.32
CA SER A 170 30.72 1.99 -12.52
C SER A 170 30.14 1.31 -11.29
N GLU A 171 30.70 0.16 -10.91
CA GLU A 171 30.13 -0.68 -9.85
C GLU A 171 30.05 0.06 -8.50
N GLU A 172 31.05 0.88 -8.17
CA GLU A 172 31.05 1.67 -6.94
C GLU A 172 29.92 2.69 -6.93
N CYS A 173 29.66 3.35 -8.06
CA CYS A 173 28.55 4.29 -8.19
C CYS A 173 27.21 3.55 -8.11
N ARG A 174 27.09 2.37 -8.72
CA ARG A 174 25.88 1.55 -8.68
C ARG A 174 25.55 1.15 -7.24
N ILE A 175 26.49 0.53 -6.53
CA ILE A 175 26.31 0.07 -5.14
C ILE A 175 25.92 1.27 -4.26
N ALA A 176 26.71 2.34 -4.27
CA ALA A 176 26.47 3.49 -3.42
C ALA A 176 25.15 4.22 -3.72
N THR A 177 24.74 4.25 -5.00
CA THR A 177 23.43 4.82 -5.37
C THR A 177 22.31 3.91 -4.86
N ILE A 178 22.38 2.60 -5.09
CA ILE A 178 21.37 1.64 -4.62
C ILE A 178 21.23 1.69 -3.09
N GLU A 179 22.33 1.77 -2.35
CA GLU A 179 22.30 1.86 -0.88
C GLU A 179 21.61 3.12 -0.36
N SER A 180 21.57 4.21 -1.13
CA SER A 180 20.88 5.45 -0.74
C SER A 180 19.40 5.49 -1.12
N LEU A 181 18.89 4.51 -1.89
CA LEU A 181 17.52 4.49 -2.36
C LEU A 181 16.41 4.08 -1.36
N PRO A 182 16.64 3.37 -0.23
CA PRO A 182 15.52 2.93 0.61
C PRO A 182 14.50 4.03 1.00
N PRO A 183 14.91 5.23 1.45
CA PRO A 183 13.98 6.30 1.78
C PRO A 183 13.13 6.79 0.60
N PHE A 184 13.63 6.61 -0.63
CA PHE A 184 12.93 6.99 -1.85
C PHE A 184 11.65 6.18 -2.04
N PHE A 185 11.59 4.94 -1.54
CA PHE A 185 10.49 4.00 -1.73
C PHE A 185 9.53 3.87 -0.55
N GLU A 186 9.85 4.45 0.61
CA GLU A 186 8.99 4.44 1.81
C GLU A 186 7.63 5.13 1.61
N ILE A 187 7.48 5.91 0.54
CA ILE A 187 6.24 6.66 0.25
C ILE A 187 5.01 5.77 0.14
N GLU A 188 5.13 4.54 -0.38
CA GLU A 188 3.99 3.63 -0.52
C GLU A 188 3.46 3.23 0.86
N THR A 189 4.36 2.89 1.79
CA THR A 189 4.03 2.63 3.19
C THR A 189 3.41 3.86 3.85
N GLN A 190 3.95 5.06 3.60
CA GLN A 190 3.38 6.28 4.16
C GLN A 190 1.97 6.57 3.64
N ILE A 191 1.71 6.36 2.34
CA ILE A 191 0.38 6.52 1.75
C ILE A 191 -0.59 5.50 2.34
N TYR A 192 -0.18 4.23 2.43
CA TYR A 192 -0.97 3.17 3.03
C TYR A 192 -1.33 3.48 4.49
N GLN A 193 -0.35 3.87 5.31
CA GLN A 193 -0.58 4.21 6.71
C GLN A 193 -1.48 5.43 6.89
N ARG A 194 -1.42 6.41 5.99
CA ARG A 194 -2.38 7.53 5.96
C ARG A 194 -3.79 7.05 5.63
N ALA A 195 -3.94 6.11 4.70
CA ALA A 195 -5.24 5.52 4.38
C ALA A 195 -5.81 4.72 5.56
N VAL A 196 -5.01 3.87 6.21
CA VAL A 196 -5.39 3.14 7.44
C VAL A 196 -5.88 4.13 8.49
N LYS A 197 -5.10 5.18 8.78
CA LYS A 197 -5.47 6.21 9.75
C LYS A 197 -6.79 6.88 9.37
N ARG A 198 -6.95 7.29 8.11
CA ARG A 198 -8.14 8.01 7.65
C ARG A 198 -9.39 7.14 7.69
N ILE A 199 -9.28 5.85 7.38
CA ILE A 199 -10.39 4.89 7.56
C ILE A 199 -10.67 4.69 9.05
N GLY A 200 -9.64 4.61 9.88
CA GLY A 200 -9.78 4.55 11.34
C GLY A 200 -10.59 5.71 11.93
N GLU A 201 -10.52 6.90 11.32
CA GLU A 201 -11.31 8.08 11.69
C GLU A 201 -12.80 7.96 11.29
N LEU A 202 -13.16 7.06 10.37
CA LEU A 202 -14.56 6.79 9.99
C LEU A 202 -15.27 5.84 10.96
N ILE A 203 -14.49 5.12 11.77
CA ILE A 203 -15.00 4.09 12.68
C ILE A 203 -15.74 4.76 13.84
N ARG A 204 -17.00 4.36 14.05
CA ARG A 204 -17.77 4.81 15.21
C ARG A 204 -17.13 4.26 16.49
N MET A 205 -17.09 5.09 17.53
CA MET A 205 -16.65 4.62 18.84
C MET A 205 -17.66 3.59 19.37
N SER A 206 -17.26 2.32 19.42
CA SER A 206 -17.95 1.28 20.20
C SER A 206 -17.25 1.14 21.56
N PRO A 207 -17.98 0.88 22.67
CA PRO A 207 -17.37 0.55 23.95
C PRO A 207 -16.43 -0.67 23.88
N TYR A 208 -16.51 -1.48 22.82
CA TYR A 208 -15.71 -2.67 22.58
C TYR A 208 -14.67 -2.53 21.47
N SER A 209 -14.37 -1.29 21.06
CA SER A 209 -13.38 -1.00 20.02
C SER A 209 -11.94 -1.09 20.54
N VAL A 210 -11.52 -2.28 20.97
CA VAL A 210 -10.11 -2.62 21.28
C VAL A 210 -9.46 -3.28 20.07
#